data_AF-A0A1V2QU62-F1
#
_entry.id   AF-A0A1V2QU62-F1
#
_cell.length_a   1.000
_cell.length_b   1.000
_cell.length_c   1.000
_cell.angle_alpha   90.00
_cell.angle_beta   90.00
_cell.angle_gamma   90.00
#
_symmetry.space_group_name_H-M   'P 1'
#
loop_
_entity.id
_entity.type
_entity.pdbx_description
1 polymer ?
#
loop_
_entity_poly.entity_id
_entity_poly.type
_entity_poly.pdbx_seq_one_letter_code
_entity_poly.pdbx_strand_id
1 'polypeptide(L)'
;MALGLLAGPATNTAAAQSGPDLYAGIIDGPLWAPAGTPVHFETCVENQGDQGTGVFNIAWYVGGVRQGYGSHEGVPAKTRVCNGNSQFYWTAPNDPGGSRHIKWVVDEDNHVQESNEDNNSTSYSIEIY
;
A
#
# COMPACT_ATOMS: atom_id res chain seq x y z
N MET A 1 -33.87 2.43 50.71
CA MET A 1 -33.66 1.54 49.54
C MET A 1 -34.34 2.25 48.37
N ALA A 2 -33.75 2.50 47.20
CA ALA A 2 -32.67 1.86 46.47
C ALA A 2 -31.94 2.95 45.63
N LEU A 3 -30.60 2.96 45.69
CA LEU A 3 -29.66 2.61 44.60
C LEU A 3 -29.51 3.70 43.51
N GLY A 4 -28.33 4.33 43.51
CA GLY A 4 -27.88 5.21 42.44
C GLY A 4 -27.44 4.43 41.21
N LEU A 5 -27.36 5.14 40.08
CA LEU A 5 -26.69 4.67 38.88
C LEU A 5 -25.65 5.72 38.48
N LEU A 6 -24.39 5.45 38.82
CA LEU A 6 -23.24 6.12 38.25
C LEU A 6 -23.05 5.55 36.84
N ALA A 7 -23.21 6.39 35.82
CA ALA A 7 -22.75 6.06 34.48
C ALA A 7 -21.22 6.06 34.49
N GLY A 8 -20.61 4.88 34.40
CA GLY A 8 -19.18 4.76 34.17
C GLY A 8 -18.81 5.26 32.76
N PRO A 9 -17.56 5.70 32.52
CA PRO A 9 -17.14 6.08 31.19
C PRO A 9 -17.18 4.86 30.28
N ALA A 10 -17.88 4.98 29.15
CA ALA A 10 -17.79 4.00 28.08
C ALA A 10 -16.35 4.04 27.54
N THR A 11 -15.53 3.06 27.92
CA THR A 11 -14.30 2.79 27.20
C THR A 11 -14.71 2.17 25.88
N ASN A 12 -14.71 2.97 24.81
CA ASN A 12 -14.65 2.44 23.45
C ASN A 12 -13.28 1.77 23.28
N THR A 13 -13.13 0.56 23.81
CA THR A 13 -12.02 -0.30 23.45
C THR A 13 -12.35 -0.82 22.06
N ALA A 14 -11.79 -0.20 21.03
CA ALA A 14 -11.69 -0.86 19.73
C ALA A 14 -11.11 -2.25 20.01
N ALA A 15 -11.77 -3.31 19.52
CA ALA A 15 -11.19 -4.65 19.61
C ALA A 15 -9.77 -4.57 19.03
N ALA A 16 -8.78 -5.12 19.74
CA ALA A 16 -7.43 -5.19 19.20
C ALA A 16 -7.53 -5.92 17.85
N GLN A 17 -7.07 -5.26 16.79
CA GLN A 17 -6.97 -5.84 15.46
C GLN A 17 -6.10 -7.09 15.56
N SER A 18 -6.70 -8.26 15.36
CA SER A 18 -6.02 -9.54 15.50
C SER A 18 -5.49 -9.99 14.14
N GLY A 19 -4.20 -10.32 14.08
CA GLY A 19 -3.54 -10.78 12.87
C GLY A 19 -2.80 -9.66 12.13
N PRO A 20 -2.25 -9.98 10.95
CA PRO A 20 -1.62 -8.99 10.10
C PRO A 20 -2.62 -7.99 9.49
N ASP A 21 -2.08 -6.84 9.08
CA ASP A 21 -2.78 -5.82 8.31
C ASP A 21 -1.76 -5.04 7.49
N LEU A 22 -1.39 -5.56 6.34
CA LEU A 22 -0.63 -4.86 5.33
C LEU A 22 -1.42 -3.64 4.87
N TYR A 23 -0.67 -2.58 4.61
CA TYR A 23 -1.18 -1.30 4.18
C TYR A 23 -0.25 -0.80 3.10
N ALA A 24 -0.83 -0.45 1.96
CA ALA A 24 -0.11 0.15 0.87
C ALA A 24 0.27 1.60 1.21
N GLY A 25 1.56 1.84 1.49
CA GLY A 25 2.09 3.17 1.73
C GLY A 25 1.82 4.11 0.53
N ILE A 26 1.90 5.41 0.77
CA ILE A 26 1.77 6.41 -0.30
C ILE A 26 2.92 6.24 -1.30
N ILE A 27 2.64 6.42 -2.59
CA ILE A 27 3.67 6.47 -3.63
C ILE A 27 4.26 7.87 -3.68
N ASP A 28 5.60 7.96 -3.61
CA ASP A 28 6.36 9.15 -3.92
C ASP A 28 6.97 9.07 -5.32
N GLY A 29 7.06 10.21 -5.99
CA GLY A 29 7.52 10.31 -7.37
C GLY A 29 7.24 11.69 -7.99
N PRO A 30 7.67 11.93 -9.23
CA PRO A 30 7.45 13.20 -9.90
C PRO A 30 6.02 13.34 -10.43
N LEU A 31 5.47 14.56 -10.35
CA LEU A 31 4.14 14.89 -10.88
C LEU A 31 4.13 15.05 -12.41
N TRP A 32 5.30 15.28 -13.02
CA TRP A 32 5.47 15.52 -14.45
C TRP A 32 6.73 14.83 -14.97
N ALA A 33 6.68 14.23 -16.16
CA ALA A 33 7.87 13.68 -16.83
C ALA A 33 7.83 13.88 -18.35
N PRO A 34 8.97 14.16 -19.01
CA PRO A 34 9.02 14.19 -20.46
C PRO A 34 8.72 12.81 -21.07
N ALA A 35 8.05 12.79 -22.21
CA ALA A 35 7.87 11.60 -23.01
C ALA A 35 9.21 10.86 -23.29
N GLY A 36 9.17 9.53 -23.24
CA GLY A 36 10.33 8.68 -23.51
C GLY A 36 11.39 8.61 -22.40
N THR A 37 11.19 9.27 -21.26
CA THR A 37 12.18 9.31 -20.17
C THR A 37 11.91 8.27 -19.06
N PRO A 38 12.96 7.76 -18.38
CA PRO A 38 12.77 6.93 -17.20
C PRO A 38 12.24 7.77 -16.03
N VAL A 39 11.28 7.20 -15.31
CA VAL A 39 10.66 7.74 -14.11
C VAL A 39 10.87 6.75 -12.97
N HIS A 40 11.17 7.27 -11.78
CA HIS A 40 11.32 6.48 -10.56
C HIS A 40 10.22 6.82 -9.58
N PHE A 41 9.58 5.79 -9.03
CA PHE A 41 8.62 5.86 -7.94
C PHE A 41 9.10 5.02 -6.78
N GLU A 42 8.80 5.46 -5.57
CA GLU A 42 9.08 4.72 -4.34
C GLU A 42 7.87 4.69 -3.42
N THR A 43 7.72 3.59 -2.69
CA THR A 43 6.70 3.43 -1.67
C THR A 43 7.21 2.49 -0.58
N CYS A 44 6.34 2.14 0.37
CA CYS A 44 6.65 1.20 1.44
C CYS A 44 5.44 0.32 1.74
N VAL A 45 5.70 -0.85 2.29
CA VAL A 45 4.67 -1.68 2.92
C VAL A 45 4.68 -1.40 4.42
N GLU A 46 3.50 -1.11 4.96
CA GLU A 46 3.28 -0.99 6.40
C GLU A 46 2.48 -2.19 6.88
N ASN A 47 2.82 -2.77 8.02
CA ASN A 47 1.96 -3.73 8.68
C ASN A 47 1.37 -3.07 9.92
N GLN A 48 0.12 -2.64 9.82
CA GLN A 48 -0.68 -2.03 10.87
C GLN A 48 -1.27 -3.08 11.83
N GLY A 49 -1.07 -4.38 11.59
CA GLY A 49 -1.58 -5.47 12.42
C GLY A 49 -0.74 -5.72 13.67
N ASP A 50 -1.22 -6.63 14.52
CA ASP A 50 -0.51 -7.06 15.74
C ASP A 50 0.34 -8.33 15.53
N GLN A 51 0.27 -8.93 14.34
CA GLN A 51 1.11 -10.04 13.91
C GLN A 51 1.87 -9.73 12.62
N GLY A 52 3.06 -10.32 12.48
CA GLY A 52 3.85 -10.22 11.25
C GLY A 52 3.31 -11.13 10.13
N THR A 53 3.69 -10.84 8.90
CA THR A 53 3.36 -11.69 7.74
C THR A 53 4.50 -12.63 7.35
N GLY A 54 4.17 -13.67 6.58
CA GLY A 54 5.15 -14.38 5.76
C GLY A 54 5.44 -13.62 4.45
N VAL A 55 6.14 -14.26 3.52
CA VAL A 55 6.37 -13.72 2.17
C VAL A 55 5.03 -13.58 1.43
N PHE A 56 4.88 -12.50 0.68
CA PHE A 56 3.74 -12.23 -0.20
C PHE A 56 4.22 -11.59 -1.49
N ASN A 57 3.34 -11.43 -2.48
CA ASN A 57 3.68 -10.77 -3.74
C ASN A 57 3.07 -9.38 -3.82
N ILE A 58 3.75 -8.49 -4.53
CA ILE A 58 3.29 -7.13 -4.80
C ILE A 58 3.13 -6.95 -6.31
N ALA A 59 2.40 -5.92 -6.73
CA ALA A 59 2.34 -5.52 -8.13
C ALA A 59 2.30 -4.00 -8.33
N TRP A 60 2.96 -3.57 -9.42
CA TRP A 60 2.87 -2.23 -9.97
C TRP A 60 2.09 -2.25 -11.27
N TYR A 61 1.18 -1.29 -11.42
CA TYR A 61 0.34 -1.11 -12.60
C TYR A 61 0.48 0.31 -13.13
N VAL A 62 0.40 0.44 -14.46
CA VAL A 62 0.26 1.73 -15.14
C VAL A 62 -0.93 1.65 -16.08
N GLY A 63 -1.93 2.51 -15.85
CA GLY A 63 -3.17 2.52 -16.65
C GLY A 63 -3.93 1.19 -16.60
N GLY A 64 -3.87 0.47 -15.48
CA GLY A 64 -4.50 -0.84 -15.29
C GLY A 64 -3.71 -2.02 -15.88
N VAL A 65 -2.58 -1.79 -16.55
CA VAL A 65 -1.71 -2.87 -17.06
C VAL A 65 -0.57 -3.12 -16.07
N ARG A 66 -0.38 -4.38 -15.68
CA ARG A 66 0.71 -4.78 -14.77
C ARG A 66 2.06 -4.57 -15.44
N GLN A 67 2.91 -3.77 -14.80
CA GLN A 67 4.27 -3.47 -15.25
C GLN A 67 5.33 -4.13 -14.37
N GLY A 68 5.03 -4.32 -13.08
CA GLY A 68 5.91 -4.97 -12.12
C GLY A 68 5.15 -6.00 -11.29
N TYR A 69 5.83 -7.07 -10.93
CA TYR A 69 5.35 -8.12 -10.04
C TYR A 69 6.54 -8.83 -9.39
N GLY A 70 6.44 -9.14 -8.11
CA GLY A 70 7.50 -9.89 -7.43
C GLY A 70 7.24 -10.09 -5.95
N SER A 71 8.10 -10.90 -5.33
CA SER A 71 8.01 -11.22 -3.91
C SER A 71 8.44 -10.05 -3.03
N HIS A 72 7.83 -9.95 -1.86
CA HIS A 72 8.26 -9.10 -0.76
C HIS A 72 8.40 -9.97 0.49
N GLU A 73 9.47 -9.79 1.24
CA GLU A 73 9.67 -10.50 2.50
C GLU A 73 8.57 -10.14 3.51
N GLY A 74 8.35 -11.02 4.49
CA GLY A 74 7.38 -10.75 5.55
C GLY A 74 7.65 -9.44 6.28
N VAL A 75 6.57 -8.72 6.62
CA VAL A 75 6.64 -7.45 7.34
C VAL A 75 6.24 -7.69 8.80
N PRO A 76 7.14 -7.45 9.78
CA PRO A 76 6.80 -7.59 11.19
C PRO A 76 5.63 -6.68 11.62
N ALA A 77 4.91 -7.11 12.66
CA ALA A 77 3.81 -6.34 13.24
C ALA A 77 4.23 -4.90 13.58
N LYS A 78 3.36 -3.92 13.28
CA LYS A 78 3.57 -2.49 13.58
C LYS A 78 4.88 -1.92 13.01
N THR A 79 5.32 -2.40 11.86
CA THR A 79 6.53 -1.90 11.18
C THR A 79 6.27 -1.43 9.75
N ARG A 80 7.25 -0.73 9.20
CA ARG A 80 7.25 -0.17 7.85
C ARG A 80 8.55 -0.55 7.14
N VAL A 81 8.44 -1.08 5.92
CA VAL A 81 9.56 -1.55 5.11
C VAL A 81 9.52 -0.90 3.73
N CYS A 82 10.63 -0.28 3.33
CA CYS A 82 10.76 0.55 2.13
C CYS A 82 11.89 0.04 1.24
N ASN A 83 11.80 -1.20 0.76
CA ASN A 83 12.90 -1.83 0.04
C ASN A 83 12.42 -2.70 -1.12
N GLY A 84 13.40 -3.18 -1.90
CA GLY A 84 13.21 -4.14 -2.96
C GLY A 84 12.13 -3.70 -3.95
N ASN A 85 11.11 -4.55 -4.07
CA ASN A 85 10.01 -4.35 -5.00
C ASN A 85 9.07 -3.18 -4.65
N SER A 86 9.30 -2.48 -3.53
CA SER A 86 8.65 -1.19 -3.20
C SER A 86 9.22 0.00 -4.00
N GLN A 87 10.18 -0.24 -4.90
CA GLN A 87 10.72 0.72 -5.87
C GLN A 87 10.27 0.34 -7.27
N PHE A 88 9.95 1.33 -8.10
CA PHE A 88 9.47 1.10 -9.46
C PHE A 88 10.09 2.07 -10.46
N TYR A 89 10.71 1.49 -11.49
CA TYR A 89 11.23 2.22 -12.63
C TYR A 89 10.32 1.98 -13.82
N TRP A 90 9.83 3.06 -14.41
CA TRP A 90 8.93 3.04 -15.56
C TRP A 90 9.40 4.03 -16.61
N THR A 91 9.46 3.61 -17.87
CA THR A 91 9.75 4.51 -18.98
C THR A 91 8.46 5.13 -19.49
N ALA A 92 8.35 6.45 -19.41
CA ALA A 92 7.23 7.19 -19.98
C ALA A 92 7.10 6.90 -21.48
N PRO A 93 5.88 6.74 -22.01
CA PRO A 93 5.69 6.53 -23.44
C PRO A 93 6.24 7.70 -24.25
N ASN A 94 6.63 7.45 -25.49
CA ASN A 94 7.12 8.48 -26.40
C ASN A 94 6.01 9.43 -26.91
N ASP A 95 4.75 9.13 -26.60
CA ASP A 95 3.62 9.99 -26.94
C ASP A 95 3.42 11.02 -25.81
N PRO A 96 3.73 12.31 -26.04
CA PRO A 96 3.56 13.35 -25.05
C PRO A 96 2.07 13.63 -24.81
N GLY A 97 1.74 13.96 -23.56
CA GLY A 97 0.40 14.31 -23.16
C GLY A 97 -0.33 13.23 -22.36
N GLY A 98 -1.09 13.73 -21.39
CA GLY A 98 -2.10 12.99 -20.66
C GLY A 98 -1.59 12.35 -19.37
N SER A 99 -2.55 12.18 -18.47
CA SER A 99 -2.34 11.54 -17.18
C SER A 99 -2.05 10.06 -17.33
N ARG A 100 -1.18 9.54 -16.46
CA ARG A 100 -0.95 8.11 -16.28
C ARG A 100 -1.17 7.77 -14.82
N HIS A 101 -2.00 6.75 -14.59
CA HIS A 101 -2.33 6.29 -13.25
C HIS A 101 -1.42 5.14 -12.88
N ILE A 102 -0.56 5.38 -11.90
CA ILE A 102 0.26 4.37 -11.24
C ILE A 102 -0.58 3.77 -10.12
N LYS A 103 -0.66 2.45 -10.05
CA LYS A 103 -1.27 1.74 -8.91
C LYS A 103 -0.24 0.77 -8.33
N TRP A 104 -0.16 0.77 -7.02
CA TRP A 104 0.64 -0.16 -6.23
C TRP A 104 -0.32 -1.04 -5.42
N VAL A 105 -0.02 -2.33 -5.38
CA VAL A 105 -0.81 -3.32 -4.62
C VAL A 105 0.15 -4.19 -3.82
N VAL A 106 -0.10 -4.29 -2.52
CA VAL A 106 0.54 -5.25 -1.62
C VAL A 106 -0.35 -6.47 -1.48
N ASP A 107 0.27 -7.63 -1.26
CA ASP A 107 -0.41 -8.94 -1.28
C ASP A 107 -1.37 -9.10 -2.49
N GLU A 108 -0.87 -8.84 -3.69
CA GLU A 108 -1.66 -8.84 -4.94
C GLU A 108 -2.42 -10.16 -5.19
N ASP A 109 -1.89 -11.27 -4.68
CA ASP A 109 -2.50 -12.59 -4.83
C ASP A 109 -3.50 -12.93 -3.71
N ASN A 110 -3.74 -11.99 -2.77
CA ASN A 110 -4.56 -12.15 -1.57
C ASN A 110 -4.12 -13.41 -0.78
N HIS A 111 -2.81 -13.60 -0.62
CA HIS A 111 -2.20 -14.78 -0.02
C HIS A 111 -2.15 -14.71 1.50
N VAL A 112 -1.96 -13.52 2.06
CA VAL A 112 -2.00 -13.27 3.49
C VAL A 112 -3.47 -13.09 3.86
N GLN A 113 -3.92 -13.77 4.92
CA GLN A 113 -5.23 -13.46 5.48
C GLN A 113 -5.07 -12.28 6.43
N GLU A 114 -5.69 -11.16 6.09
CA GLU A 114 -5.53 -9.92 6.80
C GLU A 114 -6.81 -9.53 7.54
N SER A 115 -6.67 -8.55 8.42
CA SER A 115 -7.81 -8.00 9.15
C SER A 115 -8.56 -6.92 8.35
N ASN A 116 -7.92 -6.35 7.33
CA ASN A 116 -8.51 -5.50 6.32
C ASN A 116 -7.82 -5.77 4.98
N GLU A 117 -8.59 -6.11 3.94
CA GLU A 117 -8.05 -6.37 2.59
C GLU A 117 -8.21 -5.14 1.68
N ASP A 118 -8.96 -4.12 2.13
CA ASP A 118 -9.32 -2.96 1.31
C ASP A 118 -8.25 -1.84 1.31
N ASN A 119 -7.27 -1.93 2.22
CA ASN A 119 -6.14 -1.00 2.37
C ASN A 119 -4.85 -1.48 1.68
N ASN A 120 -4.92 -2.57 0.92
CA ASN A 120 -3.79 -3.17 0.23
C ASN A 120 -3.43 -2.49 -1.10
N SER A 121 -4.04 -1.36 -1.45
CA SER A 121 -3.64 -0.63 -2.65
C SER A 121 -3.66 0.88 -2.52
N THR A 122 -2.80 1.53 -3.28
CA THR A 122 -2.76 2.98 -3.43
C THR A 122 -2.57 3.38 -4.90
N SER A 123 -2.78 4.66 -5.22
CA SER A 123 -2.62 5.16 -6.57
C SER A 123 -1.98 6.55 -6.61
N TYR A 124 -1.30 6.82 -7.71
CA TYR A 124 -0.60 8.07 -7.98
C TYR A 124 -0.82 8.48 -9.44
N SER A 125 -0.87 9.77 -9.73
CA SER A 125 -1.03 10.27 -11.09
C SER A 125 0.16 11.12 -11.50
N ILE A 126 0.70 10.84 -12.68
CA ILE A 126 1.79 11.59 -13.31
C ILE A 126 1.31 12.10 -14.67
N GLU A 127 1.67 13.33 -15.00
CA GLU A 127 1.42 13.92 -16.32
C GLU A 127 2.64 13.78 -17.22
N ILE A 128 2.43 13.32 -18.46
CA ILE A 128 3.49 13.21 -19.47
C ILE A 128 3.42 14.40 -20.41
N TYR A 129 4.57 15.02 -20.72
CA TYR A 129 4.67 16.19 -21.60
C TYR A 129 5.73 16.06 -22.68
#